data_AF-A0A9N9IIG9-F1
#
_entry.id   AF-A0A9N9IIG9-F1
#
_cell.length_a   1.000
_cell.length_b   1.000
_cell.length_c   1.000
_cell.angle_alpha   90.00
_cell.angle_beta   90.00
_cell.angle_gamma   90.00
#
_symmetry.space_group_name_H-M   'P 1'
#
loop_
_entity.id
_entity.type
_entity.pdbx_description
1 polymer ?
#
loop_
_entity_poly.entity_id
_entity_poly.type
_entity_poly.pdbx_seq_one_letter_code
_entity_poly.pdbx_strand_id
1 'polypeptide(L)' 'HAAEIATWVDKKTEIYSVTNNPYTFKLLLRGTKDGFTKESFWKICNKQANTIVVMKVKNTDEILGGHNPIRCDKSN' A
#
# COMPACT_ATOMS: atom_id res chain seq x y z
N HIS A 1 2.17 -7.50 -10.22
CA HIS A 1 1.95 -6.74 -8.98
C HIS A 1 1.01 -5.53 -9.11
N ALA A 2 1.31 -4.43 -9.83
CA ALA A 2 0.43 -3.24 -9.79
C ALA A 2 -1.03 -3.54 -10.19
N ALA A 3 -1.24 -4.35 -11.22
CA ALA A 3 -2.57 -4.72 -11.67
C ALA A 3 -3.29 -5.71 -10.72
N GLU A 4 -2.56 -6.62 -10.06
CA GLU A 4 -3.10 -7.47 -8.99
C GLU A 4 -3.54 -6.65 -7.78
N ILE A 5 -2.75 -5.66 -7.37
CA ILE A 5 -3.07 -4.77 -6.26
C ILE A 5 -4.34 -3.97 -6.59
N ALA A 6 -4.43 -3.41 -7.79
CA ALA A 6 -5.64 -2.72 -8.27
C ALA A 6 -6.88 -3.63 -8.23
N THR A 7 -6.72 -4.88 -8.66
CA THR A 7 -7.79 -5.89 -8.65
C THR A 7 -8.27 -6.17 -7.23
N TRP A 8 -7.34 -6.29 -6.29
CA TRP A 8 -7.62 -6.52 -4.88
C TRP A 8 -8.33 -5.33 -4.22
N VAL A 9 -7.92 -4.10 -4.52
CA VAL A 9 -8.57 -2.87 -4.03
C VAL A 9 -10.05 -2.84 -4.41
N ASP A 10 -10.37 -3.16 -5.66
CA ASP A 10 -11.75 -3.21 -6.16
C ASP A 10 -12.50 -4.50 -5.82
N LYS A 11 -11.85 -5.45 -5.14
CA LYS A 11 -12.40 -6.79 -4.85
C LYS A 11 -12.90 -7.52 -6.09
N LYS A 12 -12.24 -7.30 -7.23
CA LYS A 12 -12.58 -7.96 -8.50
C LYS A 12 -12.05 -9.38 -8.54
N THR A 13 -12.77 -10.25 -9.24
CA THR A 13 -12.33 -11.62 -9.55
C THR A 13 -11.40 -11.64 -10.76
N GLU A 14 -11.69 -10.82 -11.77
CA GLU A 14 -10.87 -10.67 -12.96
C GLU A 14 -9.76 -9.65 -12.75
N ILE A 15 -8.53 -10.08 -13.04
CA ILE A 15 -7.33 -9.26 -12.87
C ILE A 15 -7.28 -8.17 -13.95
N TYR A 16 -7.04 -6.93 -13.52
CA TYR A 16 -6.69 -5.85 -14.45
C TYR A 16 -5.44 -6.23 -15.26
N SER A 17 -5.42 -5.88 -16.55
CA SER A 17 -4.20 -5.83 -17.33
C SER A 17 -3.38 -4.59 -16.95
N VAL A 18 -2.13 -4.54 -17.43
CA VAL A 18 -1.30 -3.33 -17.30
C VAL A 18 -1.93 -2.14 -18.04
N THR A 19 -2.66 -2.39 -19.13
CA THR A 19 -3.23 -1.36 -20.00
C THR A 19 -4.60 -0.85 -19.55
N ASN A 20 -5.36 -1.62 -18.77
CA ASN A 20 -6.70 -1.24 -18.30
C ASN A 20 -6.77 -0.95 -16.80
N ASN A 21 -5.63 -0.95 -16.11
CA ASN A 21 -5.55 -0.61 -14.70
C ASN A 21 -5.88 0.89 -14.51
N PRO A 22 -6.95 1.24 -13.76
CA PRO A 22 -7.35 2.63 -13.58
C PRO A 22 -6.50 3.39 -12.55
N TYR A 23 -5.59 2.71 -11.84
CA TYR A 23 -4.81 3.28 -10.76
C TYR A 23 -3.39 3.64 -11.16
N THR A 24 -2.95 4.81 -10.71
CA THR A 24 -1.53 5.16 -10.62
C THR A 24 -1.08 5.07 -9.18
N PHE A 25 -0.16 4.14 -8.89
CA PHE A 25 0.40 3.99 -7.55
C PHE A 25 1.61 4.90 -7.36
N LYS A 26 1.57 5.74 -6.32
CA LYS A 26 2.70 6.56 -5.90
C LYS A 26 3.32 5.97 -4.63
N LEU A 27 4.61 5.64 -4.69
CA LEU A 27 5.35 5.22 -3.51
C LEU A 27 5.50 6.42 -2.55
N LEU A 28 4.95 6.29 -1.34
CA LEU A 28 5.10 7.30 -0.29
C LEU A 28 6.24 6.97 0.66
N LEU A 29 6.28 5.73 1.16
CA LEU A 29 7.21 5.24 2.17
C LEU A 29 7.77 3.89 1.75
N ARG A 30 9.08 3.67 1.91
CA ARG A 30 9.73 2.37 1.80
C ARG A 30 10.67 2.15 2.96
N GLY A 31 10.43 1.12 3.76
CA GLY A 31 11.21 0.86 5.00
C GLY A 31 12.73 0.83 4.80
N THR A 32 13.22 0.31 3.67
CA THR A 32 14.66 0.28 3.35
C THR A 32 15.27 1.63 2.95
N LYS A 33 14.45 2.64 2.62
CA LYS A 33 14.87 4.01 2.31
C LYS A 33 14.59 4.99 3.45
N ASP A 34 13.38 4.91 4.00
CA ASP A 34 12.82 5.93 4.87
C ASP A 34 12.79 5.51 6.35
N GLY A 35 13.24 4.29 6.64
CA GLY A 35 13.18 3.67 7.95
C GLY A 35 11.89 2.90 8.20
N PHE A 36 11.98 1.84 9.00
CA PHE A 36 10.86 0.98 9.34
C PHE A 36 10.41 1.21 10.79
N THR A 37 10.03 2.45 11.09
CA THR A 37 9.55 2.86 12.42
C THR A 37 8.19 3.56 12.33
N LYS A 38 7.48 3.59 13.46
CA LYS A 38 6.20 4.31 13.60
C LYS A 38 6.38 5.80 13.29
N GLU A 39 7.50 6.38 13.68
CA GLU A 39 7.82 7.79 13.47
C GLU A 39 7.97 8.11 11.98
N SER A 40 8.76 7.30 11.25
CA SER A 40 8.90 7.45 9.80
C SER A 40 7.57 7.30 9.07
N PHE A 41 6.74 6.33 9.49
CA PHE A 41 5.41 6.16 8.93
C PHE A 41 4.54 7.41 9.12
N TRP A 42 4.39 7.92 10.34
CA TRP A 42 3.53 9.07 10.58
C TRP A 42 4.11 10.39 10.03
N LYS A 43 5.43 10.50 9.87
CA LYS A 43 6.02 11.66 9.20
C LYS A 43 5.56 11.80 7.75
N ILE A 44 5.30 10.67 7.07
CA ILE A 44 5.02 10.63 5.64
C ILE A 44 3.54 10.35 5.34
N CYS A 45 2.95 9.36 6.02
CA CYS A 45 1.61 8.85 5.74
C CYS A 45 0.50 9.53 6.56
N ASN A 46 0.83 10.42 7.50
CA ASN A 46 -0.20 11.13 8.26
C ASN A 46 -1.08 11.95 7.32
N LYS A 47 -2.39 11.84 7.52
CA LYS A 47 -3.46 12.46 6.73
C LYS A 47 -3.56 11.98 5.27
N GLN A 48 -2.86 10.91 4.89
CA GLN A 48 -3.02 10.30 3.57
C GLN A 48 -4.24 9.37 3.55
N ALA A 49 -5.05 9.42 2.50
CA ALA A 49 -6.18 8.50 2.25
C ALA A 49 -5.89 7.61 1.04
N ASN A 50 -6.72 6.59 0.80
CA ASN A 50 -6.53 5.63 -0.30
C ASN A 50 -5.12 5.04 -0.32
N THR A 51 -4.65 4.62 0.85
CA THR A 51 -3.30 4.10 1.04
C THR A 51 -3.28 2.59 0.99
N ILE A 52 -2.21 2.03 0.42
CA ILE A 52 -1.96 0.60 0.41
C ILE A 52 -0.64 0.35 1.12
N VAL A 53 -0.66 -0.59 2.06
CA VAL A 53 0.53 -1.07 2.75
C VAL A 53 0.86 -2.45 2.21
N VAL A 54 2.14 -2.65 1.86
CA VAL A 54 2.68 -3.95 1.44
C VAL A 54 3.93 -4.22 2.26
N MET A 55 4.00 -5.40 2.88
CA MET A 55 5.09 -5.83 3.75
C MET A 55 5.53 -7.25 3.37
N LYS A 56 6.83 -7.48 3.24
CA LYS A 56 7.40 -8.82 3.06
C LYS A 56 7.86 -9.35 4.41
N VAL A 57 7.44 -10.56 4.78
CA VAL A 57 7.90 -11.22 6.00
C VAL A 57 9.35 -11.70 5.78
N LYS A 58 10.21 -11.45 6.76
CA LYS A 58 11.65 -11.77 6.63
C LYS A 58 11.83 -13.29 6.53
N ASN A 59 12.71 -13.72 5.63
CA ASN A 59 13.06 -15.12 5.38
C ASN A 59 11.90 -15.99 4.85
N THR A 60 10.82 -15.39 4.38
CA THR A 60 9.74 -16.09 3.68
C THR A 60 9.40 -15.35 2.40
N ASP A 61 8.57 -15.95 1.55
CA ASP A 61 7.97 -15.28 0.40
C ASP A 61 6.56 -14.75 0.68
N GLU A 62 6.16 -14.72 1.95
CA GLU A 62 4.88 -14.19 2.38
C GLU A 62 4.86 -12.66 2.26
N ILE A 63 3.80 -12.18 1.61
CA ILE A 63 3.49 -10.76 1.47
C ILE A 63 2.18 -10.48 2.20
N LEU A 64 2.25 -9.56 3.15
CA LEU A 64 1.11 -9.05 3.91
C LEU A 64 0.78 -7.65 3.45
N GLY A 65 -0.48 -7.25 3.60
CA GLY A 65 -0.87 -5.90 3.23
C GLY A 65 -2.27 -5.52 3.67
N GLY A 66 -2.59 -4.25 3.45
CA GLY A 66 -3.85 -3.61 3.81
C GLY A 66 -4.17 -2.48 2.83
N HIS A 67 -5.42 -2.36 2.40
CA HIS A 67 -5.93 -1.15 1.75
C HIS A 67 -6.73 -0.35 2.76
N ASN A 68 -6.35 0.90 2.97
CA ASN A 68 -7.08 1.84 3.80
C ASN A 68 -7.69 2.94 2.92
N PRO A 69 -8.99 2.89 2.62
CA PRO A 69 -9.65 3.91 1.80
C PRO A 69 -9.79 5.24 2.55
N ILE A 70 -9.90 5.19 3.88
CA ILE A 70 -10.04 6.39 4.71
C ILE A 70 -8.68 6.97 5.09
N ARG A 71 -8.71 8.20 5.62
CA ARG A 71 -7.51 8.92 6.03
C ARG A 71 -6.79 8.20 7.17
N CYS A 72 -5.50 7.91 6.99
CA CYS A 72 -4.59 7.55 8.07
C CYS A 72 -4.43 8.76 8.99
N ASP A 73 -4.95 8.68 10.22
CA ASP A 73 -4.84 9.77 11.20
C ASP A 73 -4.08 9.29 12.45
N LYS A 74 -3.07 10.06 12.85
CA LYS A 74 -2.29 9.79 14.06
C LYS A 74 -3.09 10.10 15.33
N SER A 75 -4.17 10.89 15.24
CA SER A 75 -4.95 11.33 16.40
C SER A 75 -5.95 10.29 16.94
N ASN A 76 -5.97 9.08 16.38
CA ASN A 76 -6.77 7.97 16.89
C ASN A 76 -6.05 7.19 17.98
#